data_AF-A0A516RAD2-F1
#
_entry.id   AF-A0A516RAD2-F1
#
_cell.length_a   1.000
_cell.length_b   1.000
_cell.length_c   1.000
_cell.angle_alpha   90.00
_cell.angle_beta   90.00
_cell.angle_gamma   90.00
#
_symmetry.space_group_name_H-M   'P 1'
#
loop_
_entity.id
_entity.type
_entity.pdbx_description
1 polymer ?
#
loop_
_entity_poly.entity_id
_entity_poly.type
_entity_poly.pdbx_seq_one_letter_code
_entity_poly.pdbx_strand_id
1 'polypeptide(L)'
;MTQGDGSADQAMAAWRRAASARARAASADKAALRQEELAAATGREVHLRAAEAMRSTAGCHRSSAQLQESFARRLTGWAQGRGPRPRFMSGVAEACGTSSAALTLVDGRQRQLAVAASDAPARAAQDLEFMLSEGPTKDATLRRDLVSVSHEAIETRWPCYGPALIAMGIREVAAVPLGSADRCLGALAVFDPRPGLVGTRTFTEIVGALTRTVLLDPDADPELYGGIDHRDVVQQAAGMLSVHAGCHIEDALALIKARAFSGAESLEALARKIVSGDLKITPGDWP
;
A
#
# COMPACT_ATOMS: atom_id res chain seq x y z
N MET A 1 -7.24 8.29 -29.85
CA MET A 1 -6.89 7.09 -29.08
C MET A 1 -8.06 6.76 -28.19
N THR A 2 -8.84 5.75 -28.57
CA THR A 2 -10.08 5.35 -27.90
C THR A 2 -9.76 4.57 -26.63
N GLN A 3 -10.52 4.79 -25.55
CA GLN A 3 -10.34 4.15 -24.23
C GLN A 3 -10.25 2.60 -24.27
N GLY A 4 -10.71 1.96 -25.35
CA GLY A 4 -10.62 0.52 -25.55
C GLY A 4 -9.19 0.00 -25.75
N ASP A 5 -8.32 0.76 -26.42
CA ASP A 5 -6.96 0.31 -26.79
C ASP A 5 -6.06 0.19 -25.56
N GLY A 6 -6.05 1.21 -24.69
CA GLY A 6 -5.29 1.20 -23.45
C GLY A 6 -5.77 0.17 -22.41
N SER A 7 -7.06 -0.21 -22.45
CA SER A 7 -7.61 -1.23 -21.55
C SER A 7 -7.12 -2.65 -21.89
N ALA A 8 -7.02 -2.95 -23.19
CA ALA A 8 -6.53 -4.23 -23.69
C ALA A 8 -5.03 -4.39 -23.40
N ASP A 9 -4.26 -3.32 -23.58
CA ASP A 9 -2.84 -3.28 -23.26
C ASP A 9 -2.57 -3.49 -21.77
N GLN A 10 -3.35 -2.85 -20.88
CA GLN A 10 -3.25 -3.06 -19.44
C GLN A 10 -3.58 -4.50 -19.04
N ALA A 11 -4.62 -5.10 -19.64
CA ALA A 11 -4.98 -6.49 -19.38
C ALA A 11 -3.86 -7.45 -19.83
N MET A 12 -3.28 -7.22 -21.02
CA MET A 12 -2.18 -8.02 -21.55
C MET A 12 -0.89 -7.86 -20.72
N ALA A 13 -0.60 -6.65 -20.24
CA ALA A 13 0.51 -6.41 -19.32
C ALA A 13 0.32 -7.17 -17.99
N ALA A 14 -0.88 -7.14 -17.40
CA ALA A 14 -1.19 -7.91 -16.19
C ALA A 14 -1.04 -9.43 -16.40
N TRP A 15 -1.47 -9.97 -17.55
CA TRP A 15 -1.24 -11.36 -17.91
C TRP A 15 0.25 -11.72 -18.05
N ARG A 16 1.05 -10.84 -18.67
CA ARG A 16 2.51 -11.02 -18.76
C ARG A 16 3.15 -11.04 -17.37
N ARG A 17 2.78 -10.13 -16.47
CA ARG A 17 3.26 -10.11 -15.07
C ARG A 17 2.88 -11.37 -14.32
N ALA A 18 1.65 -11.85 -14.48
CA ALA A 18 1.20 -13.12 -13.92
C ALA A 18 2.05 -14.30 -14.40
N ALA A 19 2.32 -14.40 -15.71
CA ALA A 19 3.15 -15.46 -16.28
C ALA A 19 4.59 -15.40 -15.74
N SER A 20 5.20 -14.22 -15.72
CA SER A 20 6.54 -14.00 -15.15
C SER A 20 6.61 -14.38 -13.67
N ALA A 21 5.58 -14.01 -12.88
CA ALA A 21 5.50 -14.38 -11.47
C ALA A 21 5.40 -15.90 -11.28
N ARG A 22 4.60 -16.61 -12.09
CA ARG A 22 4.56 -18.09 -12.07
C ARG A 22 5.89 -18.73 -12.41
N ALA A 23 6.58 -18.22 -13.44
CA ALA A 23 7.89 -18.72 -13.82
C ALA A 23 8.91 -18.55 -12.68
N ARG A 24 8.89 -17.40 -11.98
CA ARG A 24 9.72 -17.16 -10.80
C ARG A 24 9.37 -18.09 -9.64
N ALA A 25 8.09 -18.35 -9.39
CA ALA A 25 7.66 -19.33 -8.39
C ALA A 25 8.22 -20.73 -8.69
N ALA A 26 8.05 -21.21 -9.92
CA ALA A 26 8.55 -22.51 -10.34
C ALA A 26 10.08 -22.62 -10.25
N SER A 27 10.80 -21.55 -10.59
CA SER A 27 12.26 -21.49 -10.43
C SER A 27 12.69 -21.57 -8.96
N ALA A 28 12.00 -20.83 -8.08
CA ALA A 28 12.25 -20.87 -6.64
C ALA A 28 11.94 -22.24 -6.01
N ASP A 29 10.84 -22.90 -6.43
CA ASP A 29 10.52 -24.27 -5.98
C ASP A 29 11.59 -25.27 -6.43
N LYS A 30 12.08 -25.20 -7.68
CA LYS A 30 13.19 -26.04 -8.16
C LYS A 30 14.47 -25.79 -7.37
N ALA A 31 14.76 -24.54 -7.04
CA ALA A 31 15.91 -24.19 -6.22
C ALA A 31 15.78 -24.75 -4.79
N ALA A 32 14.58 -24.67 -4.19
CA ALA A 32 14.30 -25.23 -2.87
C ALA A 32 14.52 -26.75 -2.84
N LEU A 33 14.00 -27.48 -3.84
CA LEU A 33 14.20 -28.92 -3.97
C LEU A 33 15.69 -29.30 -3.99
N ARG A 34 16.52 -28.57 -4.76
CA ARG A 34 17.97 -28.80 -4.78
C ARG A 34 18.61 -28.57 -3.41
N GLN A 35 18.15 -27.58 -2.64
CA GLN A 35 18.65 -27.36 -1.29
C GLN A 35 18.19 -28.46 -0.32
N GLU A 36 16.96 -28.96 -0.45
CA GLU A 36 16.45 -30.11 0.33
C GLU A 36 17.29 -31.38 0.07
N GLU A 37 17.63 -31.66 -1.19
CA GLU A 37 18.50 -32.76 -1.59
C GLU A 37 19.93 -32.62 -1.00
N LEU A 38 20.50 -31.41 -1.07
CA LEU A 38 21.80 -31.13 -0.46
C LEU A 38 21.77 -31.26 1.07
N ALA A 39 20.68 -30.84 1.71
CA ALA A 39 20.49 -31.01 3.14
C ALA A 39 20.45 -32.49 3.52
N ALA A 40 19.70 -33.31 2.77
CA ALA A 40 19.63 -34.75 2.98
C ALA A 40 20.99 -35.44 2.78
N ALA A 41 21.78 -35.00 1.80
CA ALA A 41 23.09 -35.57 1.51
C ALA A 41 24.19 -35.15 2.50
N THR A 42 24.15 -33.91 3.00
CA THR A 42 25.23 -33.33 3.82
C THR A 42 24.92 -33.25 5.30
N GLY A 43 23.64 -33.35 5.69
CA GLY A 43 23.16 -33.12 7.05
C GLY A 43 23.30 -31.67 7.53
N ARG A 44 23.68 -30.72 6.67
CA ARG A 44 23.93 -29.32 7.07
C ARG A 44 22.64 -28.52 7.12
N GLU A 45 22.36 -27.94 8.28
CA GLU A 45 21.18 -27.10 8.55
C GLU A 45 21.07 -25.87 7.62
N VAL A 46 22.20 -25.34 7.14
CA VAL A 46 22.23 -24.21 6.20
C VAL A 46 21.42 -24.48 4.92
N HIS A 47 21.43 -25.73 4.43
CA HIS A 47 20.68 -26.10 3.24
C HIS A 47 19.17 -26.20 3.53
N LEU A 48 18.77 -26.63 4.73
CA LEU A 48 17.36 -26.60 5.16
C LEU A 48 16.84 -25.16 5.24
N ARG A 49 17.59 -24.27 5.90
CA ARG A 49 17.22 -22.85 5.99
C ARG A 49 17.15 -22.19 4.62
N ALA A 50 18.08 -22.51 3.72
CA ALA A 50 18.05 -22.03 2.33
C ALA A 50 16.83 -22.55 1.58
N ALA A 51 16.46 -23.82 1.74
CA ALA A 51 15.25 -24.40 1.15
C ALA A 51 13.99 -23.68 1.66
N GLU A 52 13.85 -23.49 2.97
CA GLU A 52 12.72 -22.78 3.58
C GLU A 52 12.57 -21.36 3.04
N ALA A 53 13.68 -20.61 2.94
CA ALA A 53 13.68 -19.27 2.35
C ALA A 53 13.24 -19.27 0.86
N MET A 54 13.66 -20.28 0.10
CA MET A 54 13.25 -20.45 -1.30
C MET A 54 11.77 -20.84 -1.42
N ARG A 55 11.24 -21.67 -0.51
CA ARG A 55 9.81 -22.02 -0.44
C ARG A 55 8.95 -20.80 -0.10
N SER A 56 9.39 -19.97 0.85
CA SER A 56 8.73 -18.71 1.18
C SER A 56 8.72 -17.75 -0.02
N THR A 57 9.86 -17.63 -0.71
CA THR A 57 9.97 -16.84 -1.95
C THR A 57 9.05 -17.35 -3.05
N ALA A 58 8.97 -18.67 -3.25
CA ALA A 58 8.05 -19.29 -4.20
C ALA A 58 6.57 -18.97 -3.85
N GLY A 59 6.22 -19.01 -2.57
CA GLY A 59 4.91 -18.61 -2.06
C GLY A 59 4.54 -17.17 -2.45
N CYS A 60 5.43 -16.22 -2.17
CA CYS A 60 5.23 -14.81 -2.55
C CYS A 60 5.02 -14.65 -4.08
N HIS A 61 5.78 -15.39 -4.89
CA HIS A 61 5.62 -15.35 -6.35
C HIS A 61 4.30 -15.97 -6.82
N ARG A 62 3.80 -17.02 -6.16
CA ARG A 62 2.47 -17.58 -6.44
C ARG A 62 1.36 -16.59 -6.08
N SER A 63 1.41 -15.96 -4.91
CA SER A 63 0.44 -14.91 -4.53
C SER A 63 0.47 -13.73 -5.50
N SER A 64 1.66 -13.28 -5.92
CA SER A 64 1.81 -12.23 -6.94
C SER A 64 1.15 -12.62 -8.27
N ALA A 65 1.37 -13.86 -8.74
CA ALA A 65 0.72 -14.36 -9.94
C ALA A 65 -0.81 -14.35 -9.80
N GLN A 66 -1.35 -14.88 -8.71
CA GLN A 66 -2.79 -14.93 -8.45
C GLN A 66 -3.43 -13.54 -8.44
N LEU A 67 -2.79 -12.56 -7.80
CA LEU A 67 -3.26 -11.18 -7.77
C LEU A 67 -3.28 -10.55 -9.17
N GLN A 68 -2.19 -10.73 -9.94
CA GLN A 68 -2.09 -10.20 -11.31
C GLN A 68 -3.10 -10.85 -12.27
N GLU A 69 -3.38 -12.15 -12.13
CA GLU A 69 -4.42 -12.81 -12.91
C GLU A 69 -5.83 -12.34 -12.56
N SER A 70 -6.12 -12.21 -11.26
CA SER A 70 -7.40 -11.68 -10.79
C SER A 70 -7.63 -10.30 -11.38
N PHE A 71 -6.59 -9.45 -11.35
CA PHE A 71 -6.63 -8.12 -11.95
C PHE A 71 -6.80 -8.16 -13.48
N ALA A 72 -6.04 -9.00 -14.18
CA ALA A 72 -6.12 -9.16 -15.63
C ALA A 72 -7.51 -9.61 -16.08
N ARG A 73 -8.12 -10.59 -15.40
CA ARG A 73 -9.49 -11.06 -15.69
C ARG A 73 -10.52 -9.95 -15.53
N ARG A 74 -10.39 -9.13 -14.48
CA ARG A 74 -11.29 -7.97 -14.29
C ARG A 74 -11.09 -6.91 -15.35
N LEU A 75 -9.85 -6.62 -15.75
CA LEU A 75 -9.54 -5.67 -16.82
C LEU A 75 -10.15 -6.14 -18.16
N THR A 76 -10.02 -7.43 -18.48
CA THR A 76 -10.68 -8.01 -19.67
C THR A 76 -12.20 -7.89 -19.58
N GLY A 77 -12.79 -8.16 -18.41
CA GLY A 77 -14.23 -7.99 -18.20
C GLY A 77 -14.68 -6.53 -18.39
N TRP A 78 -13.94 -5.58 -17.82
CA TRP A 78 -14.22 -4.15 -17.96
C TRP A 78 -14.09 -3.66 -19.40
N ALA A 79 -13.06 -4.09 -20.13
CA ALA A 79 -12.88 -3.79 -21.56
C ALA A 79 -14.06 -4.31 -22.41
N GLN A 80 -14.75 -5.36 -21.95
CA GLN A 80 -15.97 -5.90 -22.55
C GLN A 80 -17.26 -5.21 -22.03
N GLY A 81 -17.14 -4.08 -21.32
CA GLY A 81 -18.27 -3.31 -20.78
C GLY A 81 -18.85 -3.86 -19.48
N ARG A 82 -18.15 -4.77 -18.77
CA ARG A 82 -18.63 -5.34 -17.50
C ARG A 82 -18.17 -4.53 -16.31
N GLY A 83 -19.09 -3.79 -15.69
CA GLY A 83 -18.87 -3.13 -14.40
C GLY A 83 -17.89 -1.94 -14.45
N PRO A 84 -17.50 -1.43 -13.27
CA PRO A 84 -16.56 -0.30 -13.17
C PRO A 84 -15.13 -0.70 -13.49
N ARG A 85 -14.26 0.30 -13.75
CA ARG A 85 -12.82 0.06 -13.94
C ARG A 85 -12.26 -0.63 -12.69
N PRO A 86 -11.61 -1.79 -12.83
CA PRO A 86 -11.10 -2.53 -11.68
C PRO A 86 -9.86 -1.86 -11.10
N ARG A 87 -9.69 -1.97 -9.78
CA ARG A 87 -8.49 -1.57 -9.06
C ARG A 87 -7.71 -2.82 -8.66
N PHE A 88 -6.39 -2.76 -8.73
CA PHE A 88 -5.54 -3.87 -8.29
C PHE A 88 -5.81 -4.21 -6.80
N MET A 89 -5.98 -3.17 -5.97
CA MET A 89 -6.25 -3.33 -4.54
C MET A 89 -7.56 -4.06 -4.22
N SER A 90 -8.56 -4.07 -5.11
CA SER A 90 -9.76 -4.89 -4.91
C SER A 90 -9.44 -6.39 -4.91
N GLY A 91 -8.49 -6.83 -5.75
CA GLY A 91 -8.00 -8.21 -5.71
C GLY A 91 -7.17 -8.52 -4.47
N VAL A 92 -6.44 -7.53 -3.95
CA VAL A 92 -5.68 -7.66 -2.69
C VAL A 92 -6.62 -7.79 -1.50
N ALA A 93 -7.65 -6.95 -1.42
CA ALA A 93 -8.67 -7.01 -0.39
C ALA A 93 -9.34 -8.39 -0.36
N GLU A 94 -9.77 -8.89 -1.52
CA GLU A 94 -10.38 -10.22 -1.63
C GLU A 94 -9.43 -11.36 -1.24
N ALA A 95 -8.15 -11.28 -1.61
CA ALA A 95 -7.14 -12.25 -1.17
C ALA A 95 -6.93 -12.22 0.35
N CYS A 96 -7.19 -11.07 1.00
CA CYS A 96 -7.22 -10.91 2.45
C CYS A 96 -8.62 -11.18 3.06
N GLY A 97 -9.57 -11.69 2.28
CA GLY A 97 -10.90 -12.01 2.77
C GLY A 97 -11.69 -10.81 3.28
N THR A 98 -11.42 -9.61 2.75
CA THR A 98 -12.16 -8.37 3.05
C THR A 98 -12.57 -7.65 1.75
N SER A 99 -13.44 -6.66 1.84
CA SER A 99 -13.70 -5.71 0.76
C SER A 99 -12.76 -4.50 0.77
N SER A 100 -12.14 -4.21 1.92
CA SER A 100 -11.50 -2.92 2.17
C SER A 100 -10.03 -3.08 2.57
N ALA A 101 -9.12 -2.63 1.70
CA ALA A 101 -7.68 -2.64 1.95
C ALA A 101 -7.01 -1.43 1.26
N ALA A 102 -5.96 -0.92 1.88
CA ALA A 102 -5.16 0.16 1.32
C ALA A 102 -3.66 -0.13 1.43
N LEU A 103 -2.91 0.30 0.42
CA LEU A 103 -1.47 0.23 0.36
C LEU A 103 -0.93 1.65 0.40
N THR A 104 -0.04 1.93 1.34
CA THR A 104 0.60 3.24 1.46
C THR A 104 2.10 3.07 1.31
N LEU A 105 2.71 3.88 0.43
CA LEU A 105 4.16 3.92 0.23
C LEU A 105 4.75 5.16 0.88
N VAL A 106 5.93 5.00 1.47
CA VAL A 106 6.67 6.06 2.15
C VAL A 106 8.10 6.16 1.64
N ASP A 107 8.71 7.33 1.82
CA ASP A 107 10.13 7.54 1.54
C ASP A 107 11.03 7.15 2.73
N GLY A 108 12.34 7.37 2.58
CA GLY A 108 13.32 7.09 3.64
C GLY A 108 13.12 7.90 4.93
N ARG A 109 12.35 9.00 4.88
CA ARG A 109 11.98 9.85 6.02
C ARG A 109 10.56 9.56 6.52
N GLN A 110 9.95 8.45 6.09
CA GLN A 110 8.58 8.04 6.44
C GLN A 110 7.50 9.02 5.96
N ARG A 111 7.79 9.82 4.92
CA ARG A 111 6.79 10.69 4.29
C ARG A 111 5.99 9.88 3.29
N GLN A 112 4.67 9.98 3.37
CA GLN A 112 3.75 9.32 2.45
C GLN A 112 3.94 9.86 1.02
N LEU A 113 4.26 8.95 0.11
CA LEU A 113 4.48 9.21 -1.32
C LEU A 113 3.24 8.88 -2.15
N ALA A 114 2.61 7.74 -1.85
CA ALA A 114 1.55 7.19 -2.68
C ALA A 114 0.57 6.37 -1.84
N VAL A 115 -0.71 6.37 -2.22
CA VAL A 115 -1.74 5.50 -1.64
C VAL A 115 -2.56 4.85 -2.73
N ALA A 116 -2.75 3.53 -2.66
CA ALA A 116 -3.74 2.79 -3.44
C ALA A 116 -4.80 2.20 -2.52
N ALA A 117 -6.08 2.29 -2.88
CA ALA A 117 -7.19 1.78 -2.05
C ALA A 117 -8.15 0.90 -2.87
N SER A 118 -8.68 -0.16 -2.25
CA SER A 118 -9.61 -1.10 -2.90
C SER A 118 -10.99 -0.49 -3.14
N ASP A 119 -11.43 0.39 -2.23
CA ASP A 119 -12.77 0.98 -2.21
C ASP A 119 -12.73 2.43 -1.66
N ALA A 120 -13.90 3.04 -1.48
CA ALA A 120 -14.03 4.39 -0.93
C ALA A 120 -13.77 4.46 0.59
N PRO A 121 -14.26 3.52 1.43
CA PRO A 121 -13.92 3.47 2.85
C PRO A 121 -12.42 3.37 3.13
N ALA A 122 -11.70 2.48 2.44
CA ALA A 122 -10.24 2.34 2.58
C ALA A 122 -9.52 3.64 2.21
N ARG A 123 -10.00 4.34 1.18
CA ARG A 123 -9.44 5.64 0.78
C ARG A 123 -9.68 6.70 1.86
N ALA A 124 -10.91 6.82 2.35
CA ALA A 124 -11.27 7.76 3.40
C ALA A 124 -10.46 7.51 4.69
N ALA A 125 -10.29 6.24 5.07
CA ALA A 125 -9.46 5.83 6.19
C ALA A 125 -7.99 6.28 6.01
N GLN A 126 -7.39 6.07 4.84
CA GLN A 126 -6.01 6.54 4.60
C GLN A 126 -5.89 8.06 4.48
N ASP A 127 -6.87 8.75 3.91
CA ASP A 127 -6.89 10.21 3.87
C ASP A 127 -6.95 10.80 5.29
N LEU A 128 -7.77 10.20 6.16
CA LEU A 128 -7.90 10.59 7.55
C LEU A 128 -6.61 10.29 8.34
N GLU A 129 -6.03 9.11 8.18
CA GLU A 129 -4.77 8.75 8.82
C GLU A 129 -3.64 9.71 8.42
N PHE A 130 -3.60 10.10 7.14
CA PHE A 130 -2.65 11.10 6.66
C PHE A 130 -2.91 12.46 7.32
N MET A 131 -4.16 12.92 7.38
CA MET A 131 -4.53 14.20 7.99
C MET A 131 -4.18 14.26 9.48
N LEU A 132 -4.57 13.23 10.24
CA LEU A 132 -4.38 13.19 11.69
C LEU A 132 -2.95 12.83 12.09
N SER A 133 -2.16 12.30 11.14
CA SER A 133 -0.84 11.76 11.46
C SER A 133 -0.92 10.71 12.57
N GLU A 134 -1.97 9.90 12.58
CA GLU A 134 -2.25 8.85 13.56
C GLU A 134 -3.01 7.74 12.85
N GLY A 135 -2.59 6.50 13.05
CA GLY A 135 -3.27 5.35 12.47
C GLY A 135 -2.40 4.09 12.33
N PRO A 136 -3.01 3.01 11.83
CA PRO A 136 -2.42 1.68 11.78
C PRO A 136 -1.23 1.59 10.82
N THR A 137 -1.33 2.18 9.64
CA THR A 137 -0.26 2.17 8.63
C THR A 137 0.97 2.92 9.17
N LYS A 138 0.77 4.08 9.80
CA LYS A 138 1.80 4.90 10.42
C LYS A 138 2.49 4.15 11.57
N ASP A 139 1.72 3.53 12.45
CA ASP A 139 2.29 2.72 13.53
C ASP A 139 3.10 1.55 12.99
N ALA A 140 2.57 0.85 11.97
CA ALA A 140 3.24 -0.30 11.35
C ALA A 140 4.53 0.11 10.65
N THR A 141 4.57 1.24 9.95
CA THR A 141 5.78 1.73 9.30
C THR A 141 6.83 2.23 10.30
N LEU A 142 6.41 2.97 11.34
CA LEU A 142 7.30 3.47 12.38
C LEU A 142 7.92 2.35 13.21
N ARG A 143 7.11 1.37 13.63
CA ARG A 143 7.56 0.24 14.45
C ARG A 143 8.23 -0.86 13.62
N ARG A 144 8.00 -0.86 12.31
CA ARG A 144 8.38 -1.94 11.38
C ARG A 144 7.85 -3.30 11.84
N ASP A 145 6.64 -3.30 12.38
CA ASP A 145 6.01 -4.47 12.95
C ASP A 145 4.51 -4.51 12.60
N LEU A 146 3.93 -5.70 12.64
CA LEU A 146 2.51 -5.92 12.47
C LEU A 146 1.74 -5.18 13.57
N VAL A 147 0.74 -4.41 13.17
CA VAL A 147 -0.24 -3.78 14.04
C VAL A 147 -1.59 -4.41 13.76
N SER A 148 -2.22 -5.02 14.75
CA SER A 148 -3.57 -5.59 14.63
C SER A 148 -4.38 -5.17 15.84
N VAL A 149 -5.50 -4.51 15.59
CA VAL A 149 -6.33 -3.88 16.63
C VAL A 149 -7.79 -4.17 16.34
N SER A 150 -8.48 -4.73 17.33
CA SER A 150 -9.92 -5.00 17.32
C SER A 150 -10.72 -3.81 17.85
N HIS A 151 -12.03 -3.84 17.62
CA HIS A 151 -12.98 -2.75 17.90
C HIS A 151 -12.76 -2.10 19.26
N GLU A 152 -12.69 -2.91 20.31
CA GLU A 152 -12.61 -2.46 21.71
C GLU A 152 -11.36 -1.61 21.99
N ALA A 153 -10.30 -1.80 21.20
CA ALA A 153 -9.02 -1.13 21.39
C ALA A 153 -8.77 -0.01 20.36
N ILE A 154 -9.58 0.12 19.29
CA ILE A 154 -9.34 1.10 18.21
C ILE A 154 -9.33 2.53 18.75
N GLU A 155 -10.33 2.93 19.53
CA GLU A 155 -10.42 4.30 20.08
C GLU A 155 -9.33 4.58 21.13
N THR A 156 -8.96 3.57 21.92
CA THR A 156 -7.91 3.74 22.93
C THR A 156 -6.53 3.84 22.27
N ARG A 157 -6.29 3.05 21.22
CA ARG A 157 -5.02 3.01 20.51
C ARG A 157 -4.81 4.26 19.67
N TRP A 158 -5.87 4.76 19.05
CA TRP A 158 -5.83 5.96 18.23
C TRP A 158 -6.97 6.92 18.61
N PRO A 159 -6.79 7.80 19.60
CA PRO A 159 -7.86 8.65 20.11
C PRO A 159 -8.45 9.64 19.08
N CYS A 160 -7.66 10.13 18.11
CA CYS A 160 -8.16 11.05 17.09
C CYS A 160 -8.72 10.29 15.87
N TYR A 161 -8.09 9.17 15.51
CA TYR A 161 -8.42 8.41 14.29
C TYR A 161 -9.51 7.33 14.52
N GLY A 162 -9.48 6.68 15.68
CA GLY A 162 -10.34 5.56 16.05
C GLY A 162 -11.84 5.83 16.01
N PRO A 163 -12.36 6.92 16.60
CA PRO A 163 -13.78 7.23 16.56
C PRO A 163 -14.33 7.36 15.13
N ALA A 164 -13.54 7.95 14.22
CA ALA A 164 -13.93 8.11 12.83
C ALA A 164 -13.87 6.78 12.05
N LEU A 165 -12.91 5.90 12.34
CA LEU A 165 -12.88 4.52 11.84
C LEU A 165 -14.17 3.76 12.20
N ILE A 166 -14.59 3.84 13.46
CA ILE A 166 -15.81 3.18 13.95
C ILE A 166 -17.05 3.79 13.28
N ALA A 167 -17.09 5.12 13.11
CA ALA A 167 -18.18 5.78 12.39
C ALA A 167 -18.27 5.36 10.92
N MET A 168 -17.16 4.95 10.29
CA MET A 168 -17.13 4.34 8.95
C MET A 168 -17.56 2.86 8.94
N GLY A 169 -17.86 2.28 10.11
CA GLY A 169 -18.31 0.89 10.27
C GLY A 169 -17.18 -0.13 10.36
N ILE A 170 -15.93 0.31 10.39
CA ILE A 170 -14.74 -0.55 10.48
C ILE A 170 -14.56 -0.98 11.94
N ARG A 171 -14.43 -2.29 12.17
CA ARG A 171 -14.36 -2.88 13.52
C ARG A 171 -13.02 -3.51 13.82
N GLU A 172 -12.28 -3.95 12.83
CA GLU A 172 -10.95 -4.51 13.02
C GLU A 172 -10.02 -3.94 11.96
N VAL A 173 -8.76 -3.71 12.32
CA VAL A 173 -7.76 -3.29 11.35
C VAL A 173 -6.44 -4.00 11.61
N ALA A 174 -5.81 -4.44 10.53
CA ALA A 174 -4.47 -4.96 10.53
C ALA A 174 -3.62 -4.17 9.54
N ALA A 175 -2.50 -3.62 10.00
CA ALA A 175 -1.50 -3.00 9.16
C ALA A 175 -0.16 -3.74 9.28
N VAL A 176 0.44 -4.03 8.13
CA VAL A 176 1.68 -4.78 8.04
C VAL A 176 2.70 -4.02 7.18
N PRO A 177 3.93 -3.81 7.67
CA PRO A 177 4.95 -3.10 6.92
C PRO A 177 5.35 -3.87 5.65
N LEU A 178 5.62 -3.12 4.60
CA LEU A 178 6.18 -3.61 3.35
C LEU A 178 7.67 -3.34 3.37
N GLY A 179 8.49 -4.39 3.24
CA GLY A 179 9.93 -4.24 3.13
C GLY A 179 10.72 -5.32 3.84
N SER A 180 11.92 -4.95 4.28
CA SER A 180 12.84 -5.80 5.05
C SER A 180 13.10 -5.18 6.43
N ALA A 181 13.81 -5.91 7.30
CA ALA A 181 14.17 -5.42 8.63
C ALA A 181 14.83 -4.03 8.60
N ASP A 182 15.68 -3.76 7.60
CA ASP A 182 16.44 -2.52 7.50
C ASP A 182 15.71 -1.40 6.75
N ARG A 183 14.68 -1.73 5.96
CA ARG A 183 14.01 -0.78 5.08
C ARG A 183 12.50 -1.03 5.03
N CYS A 184 11.74 -0.02 5.46
CA CYS A 184 10.30 0.04 5.30
C CYS A 184 9.94 0.91 4.09
N LEU A 185 9.17 0.35 3.16
CA LEU A 185 8.70 1.01 1.94
C LEU A 185 7.30 1.60 2.10
N GLY A 186 6.61 1.21 3.17
CA GLY A 186 5.18 1.46 3.31
C GLY A 186 4.52 0.43 4.21
N ALA A 187 3.20 0.41 4.20
CA ALA A 187 2.42 -0.65 4.84
C ALA A 187 1.16 -0.96 4.04
N LEU A 188 0.68 -2.19 4.19
CA LEU A 188 -0.65 -2.62 3.76
C LEU A 188 -1.57 -2.55 4.98
N ALA A 189 -2.63 -1.76 4.92
CA ALA A 189 -3.76 -1.80 5.85
C ALA A 189 -4.89 -2.64 5.27
N VAL A 190 -5.45 -3.51 6.09
CA VAL A 190 -6.59 -4.37 5.80
C VAL A 190 -7.65 -4.09 6.87
N PHE A 191 -8.83 -3.67 6.44
CA PHE A 191 -9.94 -3.34 7.33
C PHE A 191 -10.91 -4.51 7.34
N ASP A 192 -11.35 -4.93 8.53
CA ASP A 192 -12.19 -6.10 8.77
C ASP A 192 -11.70 -7.37 8.04
N PRO A 193 -10.43 -7.79 8.23
CA PRO A 193 -9.91 -9.00 7.62
C PRO A 193 -10.71 -10.23 8.07
N ARG A 194 -10.66 -11.31 7.27
CA ARG A 194 -11.24 -12.59 7.69
C ARG A 194 -10.60 -13.05 9.02
N PRO A 195 -11.40 -13.49 10.02
CA PRO A 195 -10.88 -13.97 11.29
C PRO A 195 -9.79 -15.04 11.11
N GLY A 196 -8.67 -14.87 11.81
CA GLY A 196 -7.53 -15.79 11.76
C GLY A 196 -6.67 -15.70 10.50
N LEU A 197 -6.86 -14.70 9.63
CA LEU A 197 -5.95 -14.45 8.50
C LEU A 197 -4.60 -13.91 8.97
N VAL A 198 -4.62 -12.96 9.90
CA VAL A 198 -3.41 -12.30 10.41
C VAL A 198 -2.51 -13.35 11.08
N GLY A 199 -1.22 -13.32 10.74
CA GLY A 199 -0.24 -14.32 11.21
C GLY A 199 -0.20 -15.62 10.41
N THR A 200 -1.07 -15.80 9.41
CA THR A 200 -1.00 -16.98 8.52
C THR A 200 0.11 -16.83 7.48
N ARG A 201 0.62 -17.98 7.03
CA ARG A 201 1.54 -18.05 5.89
C ARG A 201 0.97 -17.37 4.65
N THR A 202 -0.32 -17.54 4.37
CA THR A 202 -0.99 -16.92 3.22
C THR A 202 -0.94 -15.40 3.30
N PHE A 203 -1.20 -14.82 4.47
CA PHE A 203 -1.09 -13.37 4.66
C PHE A 203 0.35 -12.89 4.45
N THR A 204 1.34 -13.57 5.01
CA THR A 204 2.76 -13.26 4.78
C THR A 204 3.15 -13.35 3.30
N GLU A 205 2.65 -14.34 2.57
CA GLU A 205 2.91 -14.51 1.14
C GLU A 205 2.26 -13.39 0.30
N ILE A 206 1.06 -12.90 0.67
CA ILE A 206 0.42 -11.75 0.03
C ILE A 206 1.23 -10.47 0.27
N VAL A 207 1.65 -10.21 1.51
CA VAL A 207 2.46 -9.04 1.86
C VAL A 207 3.82 -9.08 1.16
N GLY A 208 4.45 -10.26 1.12
CA GLY A 208 5.69 -10.48 0.40
C GLY A 208 5.55 -10.33 -1.12
N ALA A 209 4.41 -10.71 -1.68
CA ALA A 209 4.08 -10.46 -3.08
C ALA A 209 4.01 -8.96 -3.37
N LEU A 210 3.26 -8.20 -2.57
CA LEU A 210 3.12 -6.75 -2.71
C LEU A 210 4.47 -6.03 -2.56
N THR A 211 5.24 -6.40 -1.54
CA THR A 211 6.58 -5.85 -1.30
C THR A 211 7.48 -6.04 -2.51
N ARG A 212 7.47 -7.23 -3.13
CA ARG A 212 8.26 -7.53 -4.32
C ARG A 212 7.73 -6.81 -5.56
N THR A 213 6.42 -6.67 -5.73
CA THR A 213 5.85 -5.90 -6.84
C THR A 213 6.26 -4.43 -6.74
N VAL A 214 6.28 -3.85 -5.54
CA VAL A 214 6.76 -2.47 -5.32
C VAL A 214 8.27 -2.34 -5.54
N LEU A 215 9.08 -3.33 -5.14
CA LEU A 215 10.55 -3.26 -5.22
C LEU A 215 11.17 -3.66 -6.55
N LEU A 216 10.62 -4.69 -7.20
CA LEU A 216 11.33 -5.48 -8.22
C LEU A 216 10.64 -5.47 -9.58
N ASP A 217 9.56 -4.72 -9.73
CA ASP A 217 8.86 -4.60 -11.01
C ASP A 217 9.26 -3.28 -11.69
N PRO A 218 10.31 -3.27 -12.52
CA PRO A 218 10.69 -2.08 -13.31
C PRO A 218 9.62 -1.72 -14.34
N ASP A 219 8.70 -2.65 -14.66
CA ASP A 219 7.52 -2.45 -15.49
C ASP A 219 6.26 -2.19 -14.65
N ALA A 220 6.39 -1.94 -13.33
CA ALA A 220 5.30 -1.36 -12.56
C ALA A 220 5.07 0.07 -13.08
N ASP A 221 4.30 0.17 -14.15
CA ASP A 221 3.54 1.37 -14.50
C ASP A 221 3.05 2.03 -13.20
N PRO A 222 3.41 3.29 -12.92
CA PRO A 222 2.83 4.03 -11.81
C PRO A 222 1.29 4.00 -11.83
N GLU A 223 0.70 3.85 -13.03
CA GLU A 223 -0.74 3.64 -13.23
C GLU A 223 -1.23 2.18 -13.06
N LEU A 224 -0.37 1.16 -12.86
CA LEU A 224 -0.77 -0.26 -12.67
C LEU A 224 -1.90 -0.42 -11.66
N TYR A 225 -1.86 0.45 -10.65
CA TYR A 225 -2.69 0.38 -9.47
C TYR A 225 -4.00 1.17 -9.65
N GLY A 226 -4.20 1.82 -10.80
CA GLY A 226 -5.48 2.38 -11.27
C GLY A 226 -6.18 3.31 -10.28
N GLY A 227 -5.40 3.95 -9.42
CA GLY A 227 -5.87 4.62 -8.22
C GLY A 227 -4.78 4.88 -7.18
N ILE A 228 -3.50 4.88 -7.59
CA ILE A 228 -2.46 5.49 -6.77
C ILE A 228 -2.68 6.99 -6.81
N ASP A 229 -2.98 7.56 -5.66
CA ASP A 229 -2.90 8.99 -5.45
C ASP A 229 -1.50 9.33 -4.96
N HIS A 230 -0.73 10.00 -5.82
CA HIS A 230 0.58 10.52 -5.47
C HIS A 230 0.42 11.82 -4.69
N ARG A 231 1.00 11.88 -3.50
CA ARG A 231 0.94 13.08 -2.64
C ARG A 231 1.93 14.16 -3.07
N ASP A 232 2.41 14.13 -4.31
CA ASP A 232 3.49 14.98 -4.81
C ASP A 232 3.18 16.46 -4.64
N VAL A 233 1.97 16.89 -5.00
CA VAL A 233 1.55 18.29 -4.88
C VAL A 233 1.55 18.75 -3.42
N VAL A 234 1.12 17.88 -2.49
CA VAL A 234 1.14 18.17 -1.05
C VAL A 234 2.58 18.26 -0.54
N GLN A 235 3.46 17.36 -0.96
CA GLN A 235 4.86 17.37 -0.58
C GLN A 235 5.60 18.60 -1.16
N GLN A 236 5.29 18.98 -2.40
CA GLN A 236 5.81 20.19 -3.04
C GLN A 236 5.35 21.45 -2.29
N ALA A 237 4.06 21.53 -1.97
CA ALA A 237 3.50 22.63 -1.18
C ALA A 237 4.19 22.76 0.19
N ALA A 238 4.40 21.63 0.89
CA ALA A 238 5.13 21.63 2.16
C ALA A 238 6.58 22.11 1.99
N GLY A 239 7.26 21.71 0.92
CA GLY A 239 8.60 22.20 0.61
C GLY A 239 8.65 23.71 0.33
N MET A 240 7.70 24.22 -0.45
CA MET A 240 7.58 25.66 -0.74
C MET A 240 7.29 26.47 0.54
N LEU A 241 6.35 26.00 1.36
CA LEU A 241 6.01 26.64 2.63
C LEU A 241 7.19 26.60 3.62
N SER A 242 7.92 25.49 3.69
CA SER A 242 9.12 25.36 4.53
C SER A 242 10.18 26.41 4.20
N VAL A 243 10.48 26.61 2.91
CA VAL A 243 11.44 27.64 2.47
C VAL A 243 10.91 29.04 2.78
N HIS A 244 9.62 29.29 2.54
CA HIS A 244 9.03 30.61 2.74
C HIS A 244 8.92 31.00 4.23
N ALA A 245 8.50 30.07 5.08
CA ALA A 245 8.30 30.29 6.51
C ALA A 245 9.56 30.07 7.35
N GLY A 246 10.63 29.52 6.76
CA GLY A 246 11.88 29.23 7.47
C GLY A 246 11.76 28.12 8.53
N CYS A 247 10.85 27.16 8.34
CA CYS A 247 10.61 26.04 9.26
C CYS A 247 10.96 24.67 8.63
N HIS A 248 10.96 23.60 9.42
CA HIS A 248 11.16 22.26 8.88
C HIS A 248 10.00 21.84 7.98
N ILE A 249 10.25 20.97 7.00
CA ILE A 249 9.21 20.51 6.07
C ILE A 249 8.08 19.76 6.78
N GLU A 250 8.40 19.07 7.87
CA GLU A 250 7.44 18.41 8.74
C GLU A 250 6.50 19.42 9.41
N ASP A 251 7.02 20.56 9.89
CA ASP A 251 6.23 21.65 10.48
C ASP A 251 5.37 22.33 9.42
N ALA A 252 5.94 22.61 8.25
CA ALA A 252 5.20 23.16 7.11
C ALA A 252 4.03 22.23 6.71
N LEU A 253 4.26 20.92 6.63
CA LEU A 253 3.19 19.97 6.35
C LEU A 253 2.12 19.95 7.46
N ALA A 254 2.52 20.05 8.73
CA ALA A 254 1.58 20.16 9.85
C ALA A 254 0.72 21.43 9.73
N LEU A 255 1.31 22.57 9.35
CA LEU A 255 0.58 23.83 9.11
C LEU A 255 -0.42 23.70 7.95
N ILE A 256 -0.03 23.07 6.84
CA ILE A 256 -0.93 22.81 5.71
C ILE A 256 -2.09 21.91 6.15
N LYS A 257 -1.81 20.84 6.91
CA LYS A 257 -2.86 19.95 7.45
C LYS A 257 -3.78 20.69 8.42
N ALA A 258 -3.24 21.49 9.33
CA ALA A 258 -4.02 22.27 10.29
C ALA A 258 -4.97 23.23 9.57
N ARG A 259 -4.47 23.97 8.58
CA ARG A 259 -5.29 24.90 7.77
C ARG A 259 -6.36 24.20 6.94
N ALA A 260 -6.03 23.05 6.36
CA ALA A 260 -7.00 22.22 5.63
C ALA A 260 -8.07 21.65 6.57
N PHE A 261 -7.70 21.27 7.79
CA PHE A 261 -8.61 20.74 8.80
C PHE A 261 -9.56 21.81 9.37
N SER A 262 -9.07 23.03 9.59
CA SER A 262 -9.89 24.14 10.08
C SER A 262 -10.72 24.83 8.99
N GLY A 263 -10.38 24.60 7.72
CA GLY A 263 -11.00 25.21 6.56
C GLY A 263 -12.08 24.32 5.91
N ALA A 264 -12.74 24.86 4.89
CA ALA A 264 -13.66 24.11 4.04
C ALA A 264 -13.00 23.51 2.79
N GLU A 265 -11.69 23.72 2.59
CA GLU A 265 -10.95 23.24 1.43
C GLU A 265 -10.20 21.94 1.72
N SER A 266 -10.18 21.04 0.74
CA SER A 266 -9.40 19.82 0.84
C SER A 266 -7.90 20.12 0.87
N LEU A 267 -7.14 19.23 1.52
CA LEU A 267 -5.68 19.32 1.59
C LEU A 267 -5.03 19.46 0.21
N GLU A 268 -5.54 18.72 -0.78
CA GLU A 268 -5.03 18.76 -2.15
C GLU A 268 -5.38 20.07 -2.88
N ALA A 269 -6.56 20.64 -2.64
CA ALA A 269 -6.91 21.96 -3.17
C ALA A 269 -6.01 23.06 -2.57
N LEU A 270 -5.79 23.01 -1.26
CA LEU A 270 -4.89 23.94 -0.57
C LEU A 270 -3.45 23.81 -1.08
N ALA A 271 -2.94 22.58 -1.21
CA ALA A 271 -1.62 22.33 -1.76
C ALA A 271 -1.46 22.86 -3.18
N ARG A 272 -2.48 22.68 -4.05
CA ARG A 272 -2.46 23.24 -5.40
C ARG A 272 -2.36 24.76 -5.40
N LYS A 273 -3.09 25.46 -4.53
CA LYS A 273 -3.02 26.93 -4.41
C LYS A 273 -1.65 27.41 -3.94
N ILE A 274 -0.98 26.65 -3.07
CA ILE A 274 0.38 26.96 -2.63
C ILE A 274 1.34 26.81 -3.81
N VAL A 275 1.23 25.70 -4.57
CA VAL A 275 2.11 25.41 -5.70
C VAL A 275 1.88 26.37 -6.87
N SER A 276 0.65 26.77 -7.15
CA SER A 276 0.32 27.76 -8.19
C SER A 276 0.69 29.20 -7.79
N GLY A 277 0.96 29.47 -6.52
CA GLY A 277 1.21 30.80 -5.99
C GLY A 277 -0.06 31.63 -5.74
N ASP A 278 -1.25 31.04 -5.89
CA ASP A 278 -2.54 31.71 -5.66
C ASP A 278 -2.80 31.99 -4.17
N LEU A 279 -2.14 31.23 -3.28
CA LEU A 279 -2.13 31.52 -1.85
C LEU A 279 -0.90 32.34 -1.49
N LYS A 280 -1.11 33.61 -1.11
CA LYS A 280 -0.03 34.39 -0.49
C LYS A 280 0.33 33.74 0.84
N ILE A 281 1.54 33.19 0.89
CA ILE A 281 2.16 32.79 2.13
C ILE A 281 2.69 34.09 2.75
N THR A 282 2.15 34.52 3.87
CA THR A 282 2.66 35.66 4.64
C THR A 282 3.07 35.16 6.02
N PRO A 283 4.20 35.64 6.58
CA PRO A 283 4.57 35.36 7.95
C PRO A 283 3.46 35.85 8.90
N GLY A 284 2.78 34.94 9.59
CA GLY A 284 1.65 35.23 10.49
C GLY A 284 0.26 34.74 10.03
N ASP A 285 0.11 34.31 8.78
CA ASP A 285 -1.18 33.81 8.22
C ASP A 285 -1.42 32.31 8.47
N TRP A 286 -0.47 31.65 9.14
CA TRP A 286 -0.48 30.22 9.41
C TRP A 286 -0.60 30.02 10.94
N PRO A 287 -1.48 29.12 11.39
CA PRO A 287 -1.80 28.94 12.81
C PRO A 287 -0.60 28.50 13.66
#